data_AF-A0A8T3LIT9-F1
#
_entry.id   AF-A0A8T3LIT9-F1
#
_cell.length_a   1.000
_cell.length_b   1.000
_cell.length_c   1.000
_cell.angle_alpha   90.00
_cell.angle_beta   90.00
_cell.angle_gamma   90.00
#
_symmetry.space_group_name_H-M   'P 1'
#
loop_
_entity.id
_entity.type
_entity.pdbx_description
1 polymer ?
#
loop_
_entity_poly.entity_id
_entity_poly.type
_entity_poly.pdbx_seq_one_letter_code
_entity_poly.pdbx_strand_id
1 'polypeptide(L)'
;MRHLHVEPDEAERVADRWRAELGWTVCLLTRDEAIDGGLFGPVVRPEVRGRIGDLLVLAVGPVAFFDSRVAPGEIALTGHHGSLTGAELFVPALEFVR
;
A
#
# COMPACT_ATOMS: atom_id res chain seq x y z
N MET A 1 -0.78 3.85 0.39
CA MET A 1 0.04 2.62 0.38
C MET A 1 1.45 2.92 0.88
N ARG A 2 2.00 2.12 1.80
CA ARG A 2 3.42 2.20 2.18
C ARG A 2 4.16 0.97 1.67
N HIS A 3 5.33 1.21 1.11
CA HIS A 3 6.25 0.17 0.65
C HIS A 3 7.30 -0.02 1.74
N LEU A 4 7.38 -1.23 2.29
CA LEU A 4 8.43 -1.60 3.23
C LEU A 4 9.49 -2.38 2.47
N HIS A 5 10.73 -1.91 2.57
CA HIS A 5 11.91 -2.66 2.15
C HIS A 5 12.53 -3.26 3.39
N VAL A 6 12.68 -4.57 3.42
CA VAL A 6 13.13 -5.33 4.59
C VAL A 6 14.47 -5.97 4.30
N GLU A 7 15.24 -6.21 5.36
CA GLU A 7 16.45 -7.02 5.24
C GLU A 7 16.09 -8.44 4.75
N PRO A 8 17.04 -9.15 4.10
CA PRO A 8 16.82 -10.52 3.68
C PRO A 8 16.27 -11.40 4.81
N ASP A 9 15.33 -12.28 4.47
CA ASP A 9 14.68 -13.23 5.39
C ASP A 9 13.84 -12.62 6.53
N GLU A 10 13.64 -11.30 6.56
CA GLU A 10 12.88 -10.62 7.62
C GLU A 10 11.42 -10.31 7.26
N ALA A 11 11.02 -10.50 5.99
CA ALA A 11 9.71 -10.10 5.49
C ALA A 11 8.55 -10.72 6.27
N GLU A 12 8.61 -12.02 6.56
CA GLU A 12 7.56 -12.72 7.29
C GLU A 12 7.43 -12.19 8.73
N ARG A 13 8.56 -12.05 9.42
CA ARG A 13 8.60 -11.51 10.79
C ARG A 13 8.03 -10.10 10.87
N VAL A 14 8.36 -9.25 9.88
CA VAL A 14 7.81 -7.88 9.79
C VAL A 14 6.31 -7.93 9.52
N ALA A 15 5.85 -8.75 8.57
CA ALA A 15 4.43 -8.90 8.26
C ALA A 15 3.63 -9.36 9.48
N ASP A 16 4.14 -10.35 10.22
CA ASP A 16 3.48 -10.87 11.43
C ASP A 16 3.36 -9.83 12.53
N ARG A 17 4.39 -9.01 12.73
CA ARG A 17 4.31 -7.89 13.68
C ARG A 17 3.23 -6.89 13.27
N TRP A 18 3.14 -6.54 11.99
CA TRP A 18 2.09 -5.65 11.49
C TRP A 18 0.69 -6.26 11.67
N ARG A 19 0.51 -7.55 11.39
CA ARG A 19 -0.76 -8.25 11.60
C ARG A 19 -1.15 -8.28 13.08
N ALA A 20 -0.20 -8.58 13.96
CA ALA A 20 -0.44 -8.67 15.40
C ALA A 20 -0.87 -7.32 16.00
N GLU A 21 -0.19 -6.24 15.62
CA GLU A 21 -0.43 -4.91 16.22
C GLU A 21 -1.55 -4.13 15.52
N LEU A 22 -1.71 -4.30 14.21
CA LEU A 22 -2.50 -3.41 13.35
C LEU A 22 -3.42 -4.16 12.37
N GLY A 23 -3.57 -5.49 12.47
CA GLY A 23 -4.25 -6.32 11.48
C GLY A 23 -5.69 -5.90 11.13
N TRP A 24 -6.40 -5.23 12.04
CA TRP A 24 -7.75 -4.72 11.79
C TRP A 24 -7.81 -3.49 10.90
N THR A 25 -6.70 -2.76 10.78
CA THR A 25 -6.60 -1.49 10.06
C THR A 25 -5.63 -1.54 8.88
N VAL A 26 -5.14 -2.74 8.54
CA VAL A 26 -4.24 -2.95 7.40
C VAL A 26 -4.66 -4.15 6.57
N CYS A 27 -4.57 -3.99 5.25
CA CYS A 27 -4.35 -5.10 4.34
C CYS A 27 -2.85 -5.13 4.03
N LEU A 28 -2.23 -6.29 4.21
CA LEU A 28 -0.83 -6.54 3.92
C LEU A 28 -0.72 -7.44 2.71
N LEU A 29 0.12 -7.04 1.76
CA LEU A 29 0.48 -7.84 0.60
C LEU A 29 2.00 -7.95 0.53
N THR A 30 2.49 -9.12 0.19
CA THR A 30 3.87 -9.27 -0.31
C THR A 30 3.99 -8.62 -1.68
N ARG A 31 5.24 -8.36 -2.10
CA ARG A 31 5.55 -7.93 -3.48
C ARG A 31 4.86 -8.82 -4.51
N ASP A 32 4.95 -10.13 -4.34
CA ASP A 32 4.42 -11.10 -5.30
C ASP A 32 2.90 -11.10 -5.33
N GLU A 33 2.23 -11.14 -4.18
CA GLU A 33 0.77 -11.04 -4.11
C GLU A 33 0.24 -9.77 -4.78
N ALA A 34 0.93 -8.64 -4.61
CA ALA A 34 0.54 -7.39 -5.25
C ALA A 34 0.75 -7.40 -6.77
N ILE A 35 1.83 -8.01 -7.25
CA ILE A 35 2.11 -8.13 -8.69
C ILE A 35 1.14 -9.12 -9.34
N ASP A 36 0.97 -10.29 -8.76
CA ASP A 36 0.07 -11.34 -9.25
C ASP A 36 -1.40 -10.89 -9.19
N GLY A 37 -1.74 -10.06 -8.21
CA GLY A 37 -3.03 -9.38 -8.10
C GLY A 37 -3.23 -8.25 -9.13
N GLY A 38 -2.22 -7.93 -9.95
CA GLY A 38 -2.32 -6.97 -11.04
C GLY A 38 -2.29 -5.50 -10.60
N LEU A 39 -1.90 -5.19 -9.36
CA LEU A 39 -1.89 -3.82 -8.84
C LEU A 39 -0.97 -2.88 -9.64
N PHE A 40 0.04 -3.44 -10.30
CA PHE A 40 1.03 -2.71 -11.09
C PHE A 40 0.85 -2.89 -12.61
N GLY A 41 -0.33 -3.34 -13.03
CA GLY A 41 -0.64 -3.66 -14.41
C GLY A 41 -0.28 -5.10 -14.79
N PRO A 42 -0.49 -5.49 -16.06
CA PRO A 42 -0.42 -6.89 -16.49
C PRO A 42 1.00 -7.44 -16.56
N VAL A 43 2.02 -6.59 -16.64
CA VAL A 43 3.42 -6.98 -16.74
C VAL A 43 4.30 -6.03 -15.93
N VAL A 44 5.02 -6.58 -14.97
CA VAL A 44 6.08 -5.87 -14.24
C VAL A 44 7.43 -6.30 -14.79
N ARG A 45 8.20 -5.35 -15.34
CA ARG A 45 9.52 -5.64 -15.88
C ARG A 45 10.53 -5.97 -14.75
N PRO A 46 11.44 -6.93 -14.94
CA PRO A 46 12.41 -7.33 -13.91
C PRO A 46 13.21 -6.14 -13.33
N GLU A 47 13.57 -5.16 -14.16
CA GLU A 47 14.44 -4.04 -13.75
C GLU A 47 13.74 -3.06 -12.80
N VAL A 48 12.40 -3.05 -12.77
CA VAL A 48 11.62 -2.17 -11.87
C VAL A 48 11.00 -2.90 -10.70
N ARG A 49 11.05 -4.24 -10.68
CA ARG A 49 10.47 -5.07 -9.61
C ARG A 49 10.97 -4.68 -8.23
N GLY A 50 12.27 -4.36 -8.10
CA GLY A 50 12.87 -3.92 -6.84
C GLY A 50 12.37 -2.57 -6.31
N ARG A 51 11.66 -1.77 -7.11
CA ARG A 51 11.01 -0.52 -6.66
C ARG A 51 9.71 -0.77 -5.89
N ILE A 52 9.12 -1.95 -6.04
CA ILE A 52 7.97 -2.37 -5.25
C ILE A 52 8.51 -2.87 -3.90
N GLY A 53 7.89 -2.48 -2.79
CA GLY A 53 8.30 -2.94 -1.46
C GLY A 53 8.23 -4.45 -1.35
N ASP A 54 9.03 -5.04 -0.47
CA ASP A 54 8.92 -6.47 -0.14
C ASP A 54 7.55 -6.76 0.51
N LEU A 55 7.05 -5.78 1.27
CA LEU A 55 5.68 -5.72 1.76
C LEU A 55 5.03 -4.39 1.37
N LEU A 56 3.74 -4.45 1.10
CA LEU A 56 2.87 -3.32 0.89
C LEU A 56 1.88 -3.26 2.04
N VAL A 57 1.84 -2.12 2.72
CA VAL A 57 0.88 -1.83 3.79
C VAL A 57 -0.19 -0.91 3.22
N LEU A 58 -1.42 -1.41 3.19
CA LEU A 58 -2.58 -0.70 2.68
C LEU A 58 -3.52 -0.42 3.85
N ALA A 59 -3.78 0.86 4.13
CA ALA A 59 -4.63 1.27 5.23
C ALA A 59 -6.10 0.88 5.01
N VAL A 60 -6.77 0.40 6.05
CA VAL A 60 -8.20 0.08 6.02
C VAL A 60 -8.90 0.92 7.08
N GLY A 61 -9.87 1.74 6.66
CA GLY A 61 -10.57 2.68 7.52
C GLY A 61 -9.85 4.03 7.64
N PRO A 62 -10.22 4.86 8.63
CA PRO A 62 -9.78 6.25 8.75
C PRO A 62 -8.39 6.36 9.42
N VAL A 63 -7.40 5.66 8.87
CA VAL A 63 -6.01 5.68 9.37
C VAL A 63 -5.02 5.89 8.23
N ALA A 64 -3.87 6.46 8.56
CA ALA A 64 -2.73 6.56 7.66
C ALA A 64 -1.45 6.24 8.42
N PHE A 65 -0.51 5.59 7.75
CA PHE A 65 0.77 5.18 8.34
C PHE A 65 1.89 6.05 7.79
N PHE A 66 2.78 6.50 8.68
CA PHE A 66 3.90 7.35 8.34
C PHE A 66 5.14 6.85 9.07
N ASP A 67 6.29 7.04 8.43
CA ASP A 67 7.55 7.05 9.15
C ASP A 67 7.71 8.44 9.77
N SER A 68 7.60 8.51 11.11
CA SER A 68 7.65 9.75 11.88
C SER A 68 8.95 10.54 11.71
N ARG A 69 10.00 9.91 11.16
CA ARG A 69 11.30 10.54 10.94
C ARG A 69 11.36 11.40 9.68
N VAL A 70 10.48 11.16 8.70
CA VAL A 70 10.67 11.66 7.33
C VAL A 70 9.46 12.36 6.71
N ALA A 71 8.30 12.36 7.35
CA ALA A 71 7.05 12.78 6.69
C ALA A 71 6.24 13.89 7.41
N PRO A 72 6.84 15.00 7.90
CA PRO A 72 6.08 16.04 8.60
C PRO A 72 5.01 16.72 7.72
N GLY A 73 5.28 16.89 6.42
CA GLY A 73 4.33 17.52 5.50
C GLY A 73 3.14 16.63 5.15
N GLU A 74 3.35 15.32 4.94
CA GLU A 74 2.26 14.40 4.65
C GLU A 74 1.33 14.24 5.86
N ILE A 75 1.89 14.18 7.07
CA ILE A 75 1.11 14.09 8.32
C ILE A 75 0.14 15.28 8.49
N ALA A 76 0.48 16.45 7.92
CA ALA A 76 -0.35 17.64 8.01
C ALA A 76 -1.56 17.64 7.06
N LEU A 77 -1.66 16.66 6.15
CA LEU A 77 -2.78 16.58 5.22
C LEU A 77 -4.04 16.12 5.95
N THR A 78 -5.18 16.75 5.63
CA THR A 78 -6.48 16.36 6.17
C THR A 78 -6.97 15.02 5.63
N GLY A 79 -6.57 14.65 4.41
CA GLY A 79 -7.06 13.47 3.71
C GLY A 79 -5.93 12.70 3.03
N HIS A 80 -6.05 11.39 3.06
CA HIS A 80 -5.13 10.44 2.43
C HIS A 80 -5.91 9.43 1.61
N HIS A 81 -5.22 8.84 0.64
CA HIS A 81 -5.74 7.73 -0.15
C HIS A 81 -4.59 6.84 -0.66
N GLY A 82 -4.94 5.75 -1.33
CA GLY A 82 -4.03 4.76 -1.88
C GLY A 82 -4.11 3.40 -1.19
N SER A 83 -5.29 2.99 -0.75
CA SER A 83 -5.61 1.60 -0.41
C SER A 83 -6.54 0.98 -1.47
N LEU A 84 -7.09 -0.21 -1.19
CA LEU A 84 -7.93 -0.98 -2.13
C LEU A 84 -9.41 -1.03 -1.74
N THR A 85 -9.84 -0.20 -0.79
CA THR A 85 -11.28 -0.13 -0.45
C THR A 85 -12.05 0.61 -1.54
N GLY A 86 -13.37 0.41 -1.62
CA GLY A 86 -14.19 1.14 -2.59
C GLY A 86 -14.10 2.68 -2.42
N ALA A 87 -13.99 3.17 -1.18
CA ALA A 87 -13.82 4.59 -0.89
C ALA A 87 -12.48 5.16 -1.38
N GLU A 88 -11.50 4.29 -1.60
CA GLU A 88 -10.13 4.64 -1.97
C GLU A 88 -9.91 4.54 -3.49
N LEU A 89 -10.68 3.70 -4.17
CA LEU A 89 -10.50 3.40 -5.60
C LEU A 89 -11.49 4.11 -6.52
N PHE A 90 -12.73 4.35 -6.08
CA PHE A 90 -13.75 4.86 -6.98
C PHE A 90 -13.66 6.38 -7.16
N VAL A 91 -13.32 6.79 -8.38
CA VAL A 91 -13.37 8.19 -8.82
C VAL A 91 -14.52 8.34 -9.83
N PRO A 92 -15.50 9.24 -9.57
CA PRO A 92 -16.60 9.45 -10.52
C PRO A 92 -16.10 9.91 -11.89
N ALA A 93 -16.60 9.27 -12.94
CA ALA A 93 -16.41 9.70 -14.32
C ALA A 93 -17.75 10.23 -14.86
N LEU A 94 -17.74 11.45 -15.39
CA LEU A 94 -18.90 12.09 -16.00
C LEU A 94 -18.63 12.32 -17.48
N GLU A 95 -19.58 11.96 -18.33
CA GLU A 95 -19.53 12.19 -19.77
C GLU A 95 -20.79 12.90 -20.27
N PHE A 96 -20.65 13.70 -21.32
CA PHE A 96 -21.79 14.27 -22.03
C PHE A 96 -22.20 13.31 -23.14
N VAL A 97 -23.37 12.70 -22.97
CA VAL A 97 -24.02 11.91 -24.03
C VAL A 97 -24.88 12.85 -24.88
N ARG A 98 -24.76 12.72 -26.21
CA ARG A 98 -25.58 13.45 -27.18
C ARG A 98 -26.95 12.80 -27.36
#